data_AF-A0A1U7VKE8-F1
#
_entry.id   AF-A0A1U7VKE8-F1
#
_cell.length_a   1.000
_cell.length_b   1.000
_cell.length_c   1.000
_cell.angle_alpha   90.00
_cell.angle_beta   90.00
_cell.angle_gamma   90.00
#
_symmetry.space_group_name_H-M   'P 1'
#
loop_
_entity.id
_entity.type
_entity.pdbx_description
1 polymer ?
#
loop_
_entity_poly.entity_id
_entity_poly.type
_entity_poly.pdbx_seq_one_letter_code
_entity_poly.pdbx_strand_id
1 'polypeptide(L)'
;MVRAYSQEHTYKHPWERVTSASWRKFADPENKRTLSHILEVDTLNHRLDPSSGKLYTTRAITIHAPGPWFVRKIIGQDICHCVESTVVDGQSRSMQLSTRNISLEKYIEVEEKIRENRAEVCGQVSSKQC
;
A
#
# COMPACT_ATOMS: atom_id res chain seq x y z
N MET A 1 11.98 -19.92 -1.27
CA MET A 1 12.53 -19.46 0.03
C MET A 1 11.77 -18.19 0.39
N VAL A 2 11.17 -18.12 1.57
CA VAL A 2 10.46 -16.92 2.05
C VAL A 2 11.41 -16.09 2.91
N ARG A 3 11.46 -14.77 2.67
CA ARG A 3 12.17 -13.82 3.53
C ARG A 3 11.16 -12.80 4.04
N ALA A 4 11.13 -12.60 5.35
CA ALA A 4 10.27 -11.63 6.00
C ALA A 4 11.09 -10.45 6.52
N TYR A 5 10.50 -9.25 6.42
CA TYR A 5 11.04 -8.01 6.99
C TYR A 5 9.89 -7.29 7.68
N SER A 6 10.14 -6.72 8.86
CA SER A 6 9.12 -5.96 9.58
C SER A 6 9.66 -4.65 10.09
N GLN A 7 8.88 -3.59 9.96
CA GLN A 7 9.20 -2.25 10.43
C GLN A 7 8.01 -1.62 11.15
N GLU A 8 8.28 -0.86 12.21
CA GLU A 8 7.28 -0.05 12.92
C GLU A 8 7.64 1.43 12.81
N HIS A 9 6.63 2.27 12.60
CA HIS A 9 6.77 3.72 12.55
C HIS A 9 5.62 4.41 13.28
N THR A 10 5.91 5.48 14.04
CA THR A 10 4.89 6.28 14.72
C THR A 10 4.76 7.66 14.08
N TYR A 11 3.61 7.92 13.46
CA TYR A 11 3.28 9.24 12.92
C TYR A 11 2.78 10.17 14.03
N LYS A 12 3.32 11.39 14.10
CA LYS A 12 2.90 12.45 15.04
C LYS A 12 1.72 13.26 14.51
N HIS A 13 0.71 12.58 13.98
CA HIS A 13 -0.49 13.18 13.41
C HIS A 13 -1.74 12.36 13.79
N PRO A 14 -2.93 13.00 13.85
CA PRO A 14 -4.18 12.28 14.07
C PRO A 14 -4.42 11.20 13.02
N TRP A 15 -5.08 10.12 13.42
CA TRP A 15 -5.38 8.97 12.56
C TRP A 15 -6.10 9.35 11.27
N GLU A 16 -7.03 10.30 11.35
CA GLU A 16 -7.79 10.79 10.22
C GLU A 16 -6.88 11.44 9.17
N ARG A 17 -5.83 12.14 9.61
CA ARG A 17 -4.85 12.79 8.72
C ARG A 17 -3.91 11.76 8.09
N VAL A 18 -3.43 10.80 8.86
CA VAL A 18 -2.55 9.72 8.34
C VAL A 18 -3.30 8.86 7.32
N THR A 19 -4.52 8.43 7.67
CA THR A 19 -5.39 7.66 6.78
C THR A 19 -5.69 8.41 5.48
N SER A 20 -6.03 9.71 5.57
CA SER A 20 -6.27 10.55 4.38
C SER A 20 -5.02 10.70 3.51
N ALA A 21 -3.84 10.84 4.14
CA ALA A 21 -2.57 10.92 3.42
C ALA A 21 -2.23 9.61 2.70
N SER A 22 -2.45 8.46 3.35
CA SER A 22 -2.24 7.13 2.76
C SER A 22 -3.11 6.89 1.52
N TRP A 23 -4.34 7.40 1.54
CA TRP A 23 -5.23 7.38 0.38
C TRP A 23 -4.74 8.26 -0.77
N ARG A 24 -4.25 9.46 -0.45
CA ARG A 24 -3.79 10.47 -1.43
C ARG A 24 -2.34 10.29 -1.88
N LYS A 25 -1.60 9.32 -1.34
CA LYS A 25 -0.15 9.15 -1.56
C LYS A 25 0.28 9.16 -3.04
N PHE A 26 -0.55 8.64 -3.93
CA PHE A 26 -0.29 8.59 -5.38
C PHE A 26 -0.95 9.70 -6.21
N ALA A 27 -1.91 10.43 -5.64
CA ALA A 27 -2.68 11.45 -6.37
C ALA A 27 -2.04 12.84 -6.27
N ASP A 28 -1.25 13.08 -5.23
CA ASP A 28 -0.67 14.40 -4.98
C ASP A 28 0.46 14.73 -5.99
N PRO A 29 0.38 15.87 -6.72
CA PRO A 29 1.42 16.28 -7.65
C PRO A 29 2.81 16.42 -7.01
N GLU A 30 2.87 16.81 -5.73
CA GLU A 30 4.15 16.97 -5.01
C GLU A 30 4.88 15.62 -4.86
N ASN A 31 4.13 14.52 -4.77
CA ASN A 31 4.69 13.18 -4.60
C ASN A 31 5.22 12.57 -5.90
N LYS A 32 4.85 13.10 -7.08
CA LYS A 32 5.24 12.52 -8.38
C LYS A 32 6.75 12.41 -8.56
N ARG A 33 7.52 13.37 -8.03
CA ARG A 33 8.99 13.33 -8.10
C ARG A 33 9.58 12.21 -7.25
N THR A 34 9.03 12.00 -6.05
CA THR A 34 9.51 11.00 -5.09
C THR A 34 9.03 9.59 -5.46
N LEU A 35 7.85 9.49 -6.07
CA LEU A 35 7.19 8.26 -6.51
C LEU A 35 7.26 8.08 -8.04
N SER A 36 8.37 8.47 -8.67
CA SER A 36 8.52 8.43 -10.14
C SER A 36 8.45 7.03 -10.75
N HIS A 37 8.60 5.99 -9.94
CA HIS A 37 8.44 4.60 -10.32
C HIS A 37 6.97 4.19 -10.45
N ILE A 38 6.03 4.93 -9.84
CA ILE A 38 4.59 4.68 -9.97
C ILE A 38 4.10 5.34 -11.26
N LEU A 39 3.66 4.53 -12.21
CA LEU A 39 3.20 5.01 -13.51
C LEU A 39 1.70 5.33 -13.50
N GLU A 40 0.91 4.45 -12.88
CA GLU A 40 -0.55 4.54 -12.89
C GLU A 40 -1.15 3.88 -11.64
N VAL A 41 -2.26 4.44 -11.15
CA VAL A 41 -3.03 3.89 -10.04
C VAL A 41 -4.52 4.04 -10.32
N ASP A 42 -5.22 2.91 -10.40
CA ASP A 42 -6.65 2.86 -10.67
C ASP A 42 -7.40 2.24 -9.50
N THR A 43 -8.59 2.78 -9.20
CA THR A 43 -9.48 2.17 -8.22
C THR A 43 -10.40 1.16 -8.91
N LEU A 44 -10.17 -0.12 -8.65
CA LEU A 44 -10.96 -1.22 -9.22
C LEU A 44 -12.28 -1.44 -8.47
N ASN A 45 -12.27 -1.25 -7.16
CA ASN A 45 -13.44 -1.43 -6.31
C ASN A 45 -13.40 -0.43 -5.15
N HIS A 46 -14.57 0.07 -4.77
CA HIS A 46 -14.78 0.92 -3.63
C HIS A 46 -16.17 0.65 -3.05
N ARG A 47 -16.21 0.04 -1.86
CA ARG A 47 -17.45 -0.42 -1.24
C ARG A 47 -17.45 -0.13 0.25
N LEU A 48 -18.46 0.61 0.70
CA LEU A 48 -18.81 0.70 2.13
C LEU A 48 -19.74 -0.46 2.48
N ASP A 49 -19.39 -1.27 3.48
CA ASP A 49 -20.28 -2.28 4.04
C ASP A 49 -21.19 -1.64 5.11
N PRO A 50 -22.50 -1.55 4.88
CA PRO A 50 -23.41 -0.91 5.84
C PRO A 50 -23.52 -1.65 7.18
N SER A 51 -23.28 -2.97 7.18
CA SER A 51 -23.44 -3.81 8.37
C SER A 51 -22.27 -3.64 9.34
N SER A 52 -21.03 -3.61 8.83
CA SER A 52 -19.82 -3.43 9.63
C SER A 52 -19.33 -1.98 9.71
N GLY A 53 -19.82 -1.09 8.84
CA GLY A 53 -19.32 0.28 8.71
C GLY A 53 -17.91 0.39 8.12
N LYS A 54 -17.38 -0.71 7.54
CA LYS A 54 -16.02 -0.77 7.00
C LYS A 54 -15.99 -0.42 5.53
N LEU A 55 -14.98 0.35 5.13
CA LEU A 55 -14.73 0.74 3.76
C LEU A 55 -13.67 -0.18 3.15
N TYR A 56 -14.06 -0.90 2.10
CA TYR A 56 -13.21 -1.79 1.33
C TYR A 56 -12.86 -1.14 0.01
N THR A 57 -11.57 -1.13 -0.32
CA THR A 57 -11.07 -0.56 -1.57
C THR A 57 -10.05 -1.48 -2.18
N THR A 58 -10.11 -1.64 -3.49
CA THR A 58 -9.10 -2.38 -4.26
C THR A 58 -8.55 -1.46 -5.33
N ARG A 59 -7.23 -1.32 -5.40
CA ARG A 59 -6.53 -0.52 -6.39
C ARG A 59 -5.58 -1.38 -7.22
N ALA A 60 -5.51 -1.13 -8.52
CA ALA A 60 -4.43 -1.59 -9.38
C ALA A 60 -3.33 -0.53 -9.39
N ILE A 61 -2.07 -0.96 -9.28
CA ILE A 61 -0.90 -0.08 -9.27
C ILE A 61 0.07 -0.60 -10.33
N THR A 62 0.44 0.25 -11.28
CA THR A 62 1.44 -0.04 -12.30
C THR A 62 2.75 0.63 -11.93
N ILE A 63 3.82 -0.16 -11.84
CA ILE A 63 5.13 0.26 -11.35
C ILE A 63 6.19 -0.03 -12.39
N HIS A 64 7.07 0.93 -12.67
CA HIS A 64 8.34 0.68 -13.35
C HIS A 64 9.36 0.12 -12.34
N ALA A 65 9.63 -1.17 -12.46
CA ALA A 65 10.51 -1.94 -11.58
C ALA A 65 11.50 -2.75 -12.43
N PRO A 66 12.52 -2.10 -13.03
CA PRO A 66 13.48 -2.78 -13.92
C PRO A 66 14.34 -3.82 -13.20
N GLY A 67 14.38 -3.78 -11.86
CA GLY A 67 15.22 -4.64 -11.04
C GLY A 67 16.70 -4.49 -11.37
N PRO A 68 17.54 -5.42 -10.88
CA PRO A 68 18.92 -5.53 -11.31
C PRO A 68 19.02 -5.84 -12.82
N TRP A 69 20.06 -5.33 -13.48
CA TRP A 69 20.24 -5.44 -14.94
C TRP A 69 20.17 -6.88 -15.48
N PHE A 70 20.59 -7.89 -14.70
CA PHE A 70 20.54 -9.29 -15.10
C PHE A 70 19.12 -9.88 -15.03
N VAL A 71 18.29 -9.38 -14.11
CA VAL A 71 16.88 -9.80 -13.98
C VAL A 71 16.11 -9.36 -15.22
N ARG A 72 16.33 -8.12 -15.67
CA ARG A 72 15.72 -7.60 -16.90
C ARG A 72 16.07 -8.43 -18.14
N LYS A 73 17.30 -8.96 -18.23
CA LYS A 73 17.71 -9.85 -19.33
C LYS A 73 17.00 -11.21 -19.32
N ILE A 74 16.64 -11.72 -18.14
CA ILE A 74 15.96 -13.03 -17.99
C ILE A 74 14.46 -12.87 -18.22
N ILE A 75 13.85 -11.85 -17.62
CA ILE A 75 12.40 -11.67 -17.60
C ILE A 75 11.89 -10.96 -18.86
N GLY A 76 12.69 -10.05 -19.44
CA GLY A 76 12.33 -9.30 -20.64
C GLY A 76 11.28 -8.20 -20.44
N GLN A 77 10.88 -7.91 -19.19
CA GLN A 77 9.95 -6.82 -18.85
C GLN A 77 10.44 -6.05 -17.62
N ASP A 78 10.12 -4.76 -17.54
CA ASP A 78 10.44 -3.84 -16.44
C ASP A 78 9.20 -3.18 -15.83
N ILE A 79 8.01 -3.63 -16.23
CA ILE A 79 6.73 -3.18 -15.67
C ILE A 79 6.18 -4.27 -14.73
N CYS A 80 5.73 -3.84 -13.56
CA CYS A 80 5.09 -4.70 -12.57
C CYS A 80 3.70 -4.16 -12.26
N HIS A 81 2.69 -5.04 -12.29
CA HIS A 81 1.34 -4.73 -11.83
C HIS A 81 1.14 -5.31 -10.43
N CYS A 82 0.66 -4.47 -9.53
CA CYS A 82 0.33 -4.82 -8.16
C CYS A 82 -1.16 -4.56 -7.89
N VAL A 83 -1.73 -5.33 -6.98
CA VAL A 83 -3.05 -5.05 -6.42
C VAL A 83 -2.92 -4.74 -4.94
N GLU A 84 -3.43 -3.58 -4.57
CA GLU A 84 -3.53 -3.12 -3.19
C GLU A 84 -4.98 -3.24 -2.73
N SER A 85 -5.20 -3.95 -1.62
CA SER A 85 -6.50 -4.05 -0.94
C SER A 85 -6.42 -3.31 0.38
N THR A 86 -7.35 -2.39 0.61
CA THR A 86 -7.43 -1.57 1.82
C THR A 86 -8.76 -1.77 2.52
N VAL A 87 -8.72 -1.92 3.85
CA VAL A 87 -9.88 -1.94 4.72
C VAL A 87 -9.72 -0.84 5.76
N VAL A 88 -10.67 0.09 5.80
CA VAL A 88 -10.72 1.18 6.78
C VAL A 88 -11.92 0.99 7.68
N ASP A 89 -11.70 1.04 8.98
CA ASP A 89 -12.73 1.02 10.01
C ASP A 89 -12.73 2.34 10.78
N GLY A 90 -13.76 3.15 10.55
CA GLY A 90 -13.90 4.47 11.17
C GLY A 90 -14.26 4.41 12.66
N GLN A 91 -14.86 3.31 13.14
CA GLN A 91 -15.23 3.17 14.55
C GLN A 91 -14.00 2.79 15.38
N SER A 92 -13.26 1.77 14.93
CA SER A 92 -12.04 1.32 15.61
C SER A 92 -10.82 2.19 15.28
N ARG A 93 -10.93 3.13 14.32
CA ARG A 93 -9.84 3.96 13.80
C ARG A 93 -8.63 3.10 13.45
N SER A 94 -8.89 2.10 12.61
CA SER A 94 -7.89 1.18 12.10
C SER A 94 -7.93 1.16 10.57
N MET A 95 -6.76 1.03 9.97
CA MET A 95 -6.62 0.83 8.53
C MET A 95 -5.65 -0.32 8.29
N GLN A 96 -6.03 -1.22 7.39
CA GLN A 96 -5.21 -2.35 6.97
C GLN A 96 -5.03 -2.27 5.46
N LEU A 97 -3.78 -2.34 4.99
CA LEU A 97 -3.44 -2.38 3.58
C LEU A 97 -2.67 -3.67 3.31
N SER A 98 -2.97 -4.31 2.19
CA SER A 98 -2.23 -5.46 1.68
C SER A 98 -1.95 -5.23 0.21
N THR A 99 -0.68 -5.17 -0.15
CA THR A 99 -0.23 -5.02 -1.54
C THR A 99 0.47 -6.29 -1.96
N ARG A 100 0.12 -6.80 -3.14
CA ARG A 100 0.81 -7.94 -3.75
C ARG A 100 1.07 -7.68 -5.22
N ASN A 101 2.20 -8.14 -5.74
CA ASN A 101 2.40 -8.17 -7.18
C ASN A 101 1.57 -9.30 -7.82
N ILE A 102 1.03 -9.03 -9.00
CA ILE A 102 0.36 -10.02 -9.87
C ILE A 102 1.28 -10.35 -11.04
N SER A 103 1.94 -9.34 -11.60
CA SER A 103 3.03 -9.57 -12.56
C SER A 103 4.22 -10.20 -11.86
N LEU A 104 4.97 -11.03 -12.58
CA LEU A 104 6.23 -11.61 -12.12
C LEU A 104 6.14 -12.56 -10.92
N GLU A 105 4.94 -12.90 -10.44
CA GLU A 105 4.72 -13.81 -9.29
C GLU A 105 5.45 -15.16 -9.45
N LYS A 106 5.55 -15.66 -10.69
CA LYS A 106 6.25 -16.91 -11.03
C LYS A 106 7.75 -16.85 -10.74
N TYR A 107 8.34 -15.65 -10.72
CA TYR A 107 9.74 -15.42 -10.44
C TYR A 107 9.95 -14.98 -9.00
N ILE A 108 9.19 -13.96 -8.57
CA ILE A 108 9.27 -13.37 -7.23
C ILE A 108 7.86 -12.92 -6.84
N GLU A 109 7.41 -13.41 -5.69
CA GLU A 109 6.21 -12.92 -5.01
C GLU A 109 6.63 -12.01 -3.86
N VAL A 110 6.05 -10.82 -3.82
CA VAL A 110 6.23 -9.80 -2.79
C VAL A 110 4.84 -9.44 -2.28
N GLU A 111 4.61 -9.72 -1.01
CA GLU A 111 3.43 -9.30 -0.28
C GLU A 111 3.87 -8.33 0.81
N GLU A 112 3.22 -7.18 0.88
CA GLU A 112 3.44 -6.17 1.91
C GLU A 112 2.13 -5.95 2.67
N LYS A 113 2.18 -6.06 3.99
CA LYS A 113 1.04 -5.82 4.88
C LYS A 113 1.31 -4.65 5.80
N ILE A 114 0.47 -3.63 5.72
CA ILE A 114 0.52 -2.46 6.61
C ILE A 114 -0.69 -2.49 7.53
N ARG A 115 -0.46 -2.28 8.83
CA ARG A 115 -1.51 -2.05 9.82
C ARG A 115 -1.27 -0.72 10.51
N GLU A 116 -2.22 0.19 10.35
CA GLU A 116 -2.23 1.49 11.00
C GLU A 116 -3.33 1.52 12.07
N ASN A 117 -2.91 1.71 13.31
CA ASN A 117 -3.80 1.82 14.46
C ASN A 117 -3.54 3.13 15.20
N ARG A 118 -4.60 3.68 15.81
CA ARG A 118 -4.43 4.77 16.76
C ARG A 118 -3.47 4.34 17.88
N ALA A 119 -2.43 5.13 18.13
CA ALA A 119 -1.50 4.87 19.22
C ALA A 119 -2.14 5.20 20.58
N GLU A 120 -1.64 4.56 21.64
CA GLU A 120 -2.08 4.80 23.02
C GLU A 120 -1.81 6.25 23.46
N VAL A 121 -0.80 6.89 22.87
CA VAL A 121 -0.52 8.32 23.07
C VAL A 121 -1.48 9.15 22.21
N CYS A 122 -2.21 10.05 22.87
CA CYS A 122 -3.21 10.90 22.23
C CYS A 122 -2.61 11.68 21.04
N GLY A 123 -3.18 11.49 19.85
CA GLY A 123 -2.80 12.23 18.63
C GLY A 123 -1.72 11.58 17.77
N GLN A 124 -1.34 10.32 18.03
CA GLN A 124 -0.35 9.58 17.24
C GLN A 124 -0.95 8.32 16.57
N VAL A 125 -0.29 7.82 15.53
CA VAL A 125 -0.64 6.57 14.81
C VAL A 125 0.58 5.67 14.77
N SER A 126 0.45 4.41 15.15
CA SER A 126 1.48 3.39 14.90
C SER A 126 1.15 2.64 13.61
N SER A 127 2.14 2.53 12.73
CA SER A 127 2.11 1.76 11.50
C SER A 127 3.10 0.61 11.59
N LYS A 128 2.62 -0.61 11.39
CA LYS A 128 3.46 -1.82 11.28
C LYS A 128 3.39 -2.34 9.85
N GLN A 129 4.55 -2.41 9.20
CA GLN A 129 4.75 -2.95 7.87
C GLN A 129 5.46 -4.29 8.01
N CYS A 130 4.92 -5.36 7.43
CA CYS A 130 5.44 -6.72 7.46
C CYS A 130 5.44 -7.37 6.08
#